data_AF-K6ZWL2-F1
#
_entry.id   AF-K6ZWL2-F1
#
_cell.length_a   1.000
_cell.length_b   1.000
_cell.length_c   1.000
_cell.angle_alpha   90.00
_cell.angle_beta   90.00
_cell.angle_gamma   90.00
#
_symmetry.space_group_name_H-M   'P 1'
#
loop_
_entity.id
_entity.type
_entity.pdbx_description
1 polymer ?
#
loop_
_entity_poly.entity_id
_entity_poly.type
_entity_poly.pdbx_seq_one_letter_code
_entity_poly.pdbx_strand_id
1 'polypeptide(L)'
;MVKDVVNGLPIFVSLERLKDLKLEYDEKHYFIIPLYSCEAGFSLHTMRSLPAHVPEINDLPKRGVFHFPNEHYEATLRVHMVNTVKDIAYGSGEKM
;
A
#
# COMPACT_ATOMS: atom_id res chain seq x y z
N MET A 1 13.10 -15.61 -9.71
CA MET A 1 14.55 -15.62 -9.41
C MET A 1 14.77 -14.79 -8.15
N VAL A 2 15.30 -15.40 -7.08
CA VAL A 2 15.71 -14.66 -5.87
C VAL A 2 16.90 -13.80 -6.28
N LYS A 3 16.80 -12.49 -6.06
CA LYS A 3 17.83 -11.53 -6.45
C LYS A 3 18.76 -11.18 -5.30
N ASP A 4 18.28 -11.25 -4.06
CA ASP A 4 19.07 -10.97 -2.85
C ASP A 4 18.40 -11.56 -1.59
N VAL A 5 19.10 -11.53 -0.45
CA VAL A 5 18.56 -11.88 0.87
C VAL A 5 18.93 -10.80 1.87
N VAL A 6 17.95 -10.09 2.42
CA VAL A 6 18.16 -9.08 3.48
C VAL A 6 17.54 -9.58 4.77
N ASN A 7 18.35 -9.69 5.83
CA ASN A 7 17.94 -10.25 7.13
C ASN A 7 17.21 -11.61 7.03
N GLY A 8 17.66 -12.47 6.12
CA GLY A 8 17.08 -13.81 5.91
C GLY A 8 15.80 -13.84 5.06
N LEU A 9 15.29 -12.69 4.61
CA LEU A 9 14.12 -12.62 3.73
C LEU A 9 14.55 -12.61 2.25
N PRO A 10 14.08 -13.58 1.42
CA PRO A 10 14.42 -13.63 0.01
C PRO A 10 13.72 -12.50 -0.75
N ILE A 11 14.52 -11.65 -1.39
CA ILE A 11 14.03 -10.58 -2.26
C ILE A 11 13.87 -11.13 -3.66
N PHE A 12 12.63 -11.22 -4.13
CA PHE A 12 12.31 -11.52 -5.52
C PHE A 12 12.10 -10.21 -6.26
N VAL A 13 12.94 -9.94 -7.27
CA VAL A 13 12.76 -8.78 -8.13
C VAL A 13 12.42 -9.26 -9.53
N SER A 14 11.22 -8.95 -9.98
CA SER A 14 10.83 -9.02 -11.38
C SER A 14 11.16 -7.68 -12.04
N LEU A 15 11.95 -7.71 -13.12
CA LEU A 15 12.25 -6.53 -13.92
C LEU A 15 11.54 -6.68 -15.27
N GLU A 16 10.59 -5.80 -15.56
CA GLU A 16 9.92 -5.72 -16.85
C GLU A 16 10.27 -4.38 -17.51
N ARG A 17 10.68 -4.42 -18.77
CA ARG A 17 10.88 -3.20 -19.58
C ARG A 17 9.61 -2.97 -20.39
N LEU A 18 8.87 -1.92 -20.03
CA LEU A 18 7.72 -1.47 -20.79
C LEU A 18 8.17 -0.97 -22.16
N LYS A 19 7.54 -1.49 -23.23
CA LYS A 19 7.76 -1.01 -24.60
C LYS A 19 7.01 0.30 -24.89
N ASP A 20 5.92 0.57 -24.17
CA ASP A 20 5.07 1.75 -24.35
C ASP A 20 5.07 2.63 -23.10
N LEU A 21 5.34 3.93 -23.30
CA LEU A 21 5.32 4.97 -22.25
C LEU A 21 3.89 5.44 -21.89
N LYS A 22 2.87 4.92 -22.57
CA LYS A 22 1.44 5.28 -22.38
C LYS A 22 0.65 4.21 -21.61
N LEU A 23 1.30 3.43 -20.76
CA LEU A 23 0.58 2.44 -19.95
C LEU A 23 -0.37 3.16 -18.98
N GLU A 24 -1.66 2.95 -19.15
CA GLU A 24 -2.69 3.41 -18.22
C GLU A 24 -2.90 2.40 -17.09
N TYR A 25 -3.37 2.90 -15.96
CA TYR A 25 -3.55 2.11 -14.74
C TYR A 25 -4.96 2.31 -14.21
N ASP A 26 -5.46 1.28 -13.55
CA ASP A 26 -6.58 1.39 -12.63
C ASP A 26 -5.98 1.71 -11.26
N GLU A 27 -6.07 2.98 -10.86
CA GLU A 27 -5.36 3.49 -9.70
C GLU A 27 -6.26 3.52 -8.47
N LYS A 28 -5.69 3.12 -7.34
CA LYS A 28 -6.29 3.32 -6.03
C LYS A 28 -5.39 4.23 -5.21
N HIS A 29 -5.90 5.42 -4.91
CA HIS A 29 -5.25 6.44 -4.14
C HIS A 29 -5.63 6.29 -2.67
N TYR A 30 -4.62 6.30 -1.81
CA TYR A 30 -4.73 6.20 -0.36
C TYR A 30 -4.18 7.49 0.24
N PHE A 31 -5.06 8.34 0.75
CA PHE A 31 -4.70 9.58 1.42
C PHE A 31 -4.61 9.33 2.93
N ILE A 32 -3.40 9.47 3.46
CA ILE A 32 -3.16 9.40 4.90
C ILE A 32 -3.40 10.78 5.48
N ILE A 33 -4.45 10.92 6.28
CA ILE A 33 -4.86 12.21 6.84
C ILE A 33 -4.60 12.17 8.35
N PRO A 34 -3.83 13.10 8.92
CA PRO A 34 -3.61 13.16 10.37
C PRO A 34 -4.94 13.30 11.11
N LEU A 35 -5.19 12.43 12.07
CA LEU A 35 -6.39 12.45 12.88
C LEU A 35 -6.05 11.98 14.29
N TYR A 36 -5.66 12.93 15.14
CA TYR A 36 -5.19 12.65 16.50
C TYR A 36 -6.26 12.09 17.44
N SER A 37 -7.54 12.20 17.08
CA SER A 37 -8.64 11.57 17.82
C SER A 37 -8.81 10.07 17.52
N CYS A 38 -8.14 9.56 16.48
CA CYS A 38 -8.10 8.14 16.17
C CYS A 38 -6.94 7.47 16.91
N GLU A 39 -7.15 6.24 17.40
CA GLU A 39 -6.11 5.43 18.05
C GLU A 39 -4.87 5.25 17.17
N ALA A 40 -5.05 5.13 15.85
CA ALA A 40 -3.94 5.03 14.90
C ALA A 40 -3.21 6.37 14.68
N GLY A 41 -3.79 7.49 15.09
CA GLY A 41 -3.26 8.85 14.87
C GLY A 41 -3.49 9.39 13.44
N PHE A 42 -4.11 8.61 12.57
CA PHE A 42 -4.45 9.00 11.20
C PHE A 42 -5.75 8.34 10.74
N SER A 43 -6.40 8.93 9.76
CA SER A 43 -7.48 8.35 8.98
C SER A 43 -7.02 8.06 7.56
N LEU A 44 -7.71 7.13 6.92
CA LEU A 44 -7.46 6.72 5.55
C LEU A 44 -8.65 7.14 4.68
N HIS A 45 -8.41 8.01 3.71
CA HIS A 45 -9.37 8.28 2.65
C HIS A 45 -8.92 7.58 1.36
N THR A 46 -9.84 6.92 0.66
CA THR A 46 -9.53 6.21 -0.57
C THR A 46 -10.31 6.75 -1.75
N MET A 47 -9.64 6.90 -2.89
CA MET A 47 -10.24 7.27 -4.16
C MET A 47 -9.77 6.31 -5.25
N ARG A 48 -10.68 5.86 -6.11
CA ARG A 48 -10.31 5.14 -7.33
C ARG A 48 -10.24 6.13 -8.49
N SER A 49 -9.16 6.09 -9.24
CA SER A 49 -8.99 6.86 -10.47
C SER A 49 -8.90 5.89 -11.64
N LEU A 50 -9.84 6.00 -12.57
CA LEU A 50 -9.94 5.17 -13.76
C LEU A 50 -10.06 6.08 -14.98
N PRO A 51 -9.33 5.82 -16.09
CA PRO A 51 -9.48 6.58 -17.31
C PRO A 51 -10.93 6.55 -17.82
N ALA A 52 -11.43 7.69 -18.28
CA ALA A 52 -12.86 7.86 -18.60
C ALA A 52 -13.41 6.90 -19.67
N HIS A 53 -12.54 6.33 -20.51
CA HIS A 53 -12.92 5.41 -21.58
C HIS A 53 -12.83 3.92 -21.16
N VAL A 54 -12.42 3.64 -19.92
CA VAL A 54 -12.19 2.29 -19.42
C VAL A 54 -13.38 1.85 -18.56
N PRO A 55 -13.93 0.64 -18.76
CA PRO A 55 -15.05 0.14 -17.97
C PRO A 55 -14.65 -0.17 -16.52
N GLU A 56 -15.65 -0.17 -15.62
CA GLU A 56 -15.44 -0.44 -14.19
C GLU A 56 -14.76 -1.79 -13.93
N ILE A 57 -15.10 -2.81 -14.71
CA ILE A 57 -14.42 -4.11 -14.74
C ILE A 57 -13.46 -4.08 -15.92
N ASN A 58 -12.16 -4.08 -15.65
CA ASN A 58 -11.11 -3.96 -16.66
C ASN A 58 -9.84 -4.74 -16.24
N ASP A 59 -9.02 -5.01 -17.25
CA ASP A 59 -7.74 -5.71 -17.13
C ASP A 59 -6.53 -4.76 -17.08
N LEU A 60 -6.75 -3.46 -16.82
CA LEU A 60 -5.63 -2.55 -16.62
C LEU A 60 -4.81 -2.98 -15.39
N PRO A 61 -3.47 -2.81 -15.44
CA PRO A 61 -2.64 -3.04 -14.27
C PRO A 61 -3.10 -2.17 -13.10
N LYS A 62 -3.19 -2.79 -11.91
CA LYS A 62 -3.62 -2.10 -10.69
C LYS A 62 -2.44 -1.36 -10.07
N ARG A 63 -2.61 -0.09 -9.73
CA ARG A 63 -1.57 0.73 -9.10
C ARG A 63 -2.08 1.36 -7.81
N GLY A 64 -1.45 1.02 -6.68
CA GLY A 64 -1.70 1.67 -5.40
C GLY A 64 -0.82 2.91 -5.25
N VAL A 65 -1.40 4.06 -4.98
CA VAL A 65 -0.68 5.33 -4.78
C VAL A 65 -0.96 5.85 -3.37
N PHE A 66 0.08 6.03 -2.56
CA PHE A 66 -0.04 6.60 -1.22
C PHE A 66 0.30 8.09 -1.24
N HIS A 67 -0.59 8.89 -0.66
CA HIS A 67 -0.42 10.32 -0.46
C HIS A 67 -0.23 10.58 1.03
N PHE A 68 0.95 11.04 1.40
CA PHE A 68 1.29 11.40 2.77
C PHE A 68 1.32 12.92 2.92
N PRO A 69 0.95 13.48 4.09
CA PRO A 69 1.06 14.90 4.36
C PRO A 69 2.52 15.40 4.31
N ASN A 70 3.45 14.54 4.73
CA ASN A 70 4.89 14.72 4.65
C ASN A 70 5.60 13.36 4.81
N GLU A 71 6.92 13.35 4.64
CA GLU A 71 7.77 12.14 4.71
C GLU A 71 7.71 11.39 6.06
N HIS A 72 7.41 12.06 7.17
CA HIS A 72 7.40 11.43 8.49
C HIS A 72 6.18 10.52 8.72
N TYR A 73 5.08 10.77 8.00
CA TYR A 73 3.86 9.97 8.12
C TYR A 73 4.01 8.58 7.48
N GLU A 74 4.91 8.42 6.50
CA GLU A 74 5.23 7.11 5.96
C GLU A 74 5.84 6.19 7.02
N ALA A 75 6.81 6.71 7.79
CA ALA A 75 7.43 5.95 8.88
C ALA A 75 6.41 5.54 9.94
N THR A 76 5.49 6.45 10.29
CA THR A 76 4.43 6.19 11.26
C THR A 76 3.47 5.12 10.77
N LEU A 77 3.00 5.22 9.52
CA LEU A 77 2.15 4.19 8.91
C LEU A 77 2.85 2.83 8.89
N ARG A 78 4.13 2.79 8.52
CA ARG A 78 4.91 1.55 8.47
C ARG A 78 4.99 0.87 9.84
N VAL A 79 5.29 1.63 10.89
CA VAL A 79 5.33 1.11 12.27
C VAL A 79 3.97 0.58 12.68
N HIS A 80 2.90 1.35 12.41
CA HIS A 80 1.53 0.92 12.69
C HIS A 80 1.21 -0.40 11.99
N MET A 81 1.47 -0.52 10.67
CA MET A 81 1.21 -1.74 9.90
C MET A 81 1.97 -2.96 10.45
N VAL A 82 3.24 -2.80 10.84
CA VAL A 82 4.02 -3.89 11.43
C VAL A 82 3.43 -4.32 12.77
N ASN A 83 3.04 -3.37 13.62
CA ASN A 83 2.41 -3.68 14.90
C ASN A 83 1.05 -4.37 14.69
N THR A 84 0.20 -3.86 13.80
CA THR A 84 -1.07 -4.50 13.44
C THR A 84 -0.87 -5.94 12.96
N VAL A 85 0.12 -6.21 12.10
CA VAL A 85 0.41 -7.58 11.65
C VAL A 85 0.89 -8.46 12.80
N LYS A 86 1.72 -7.94 13.70
CA LYS A 86 2.13 -8.67 14.91
C LYS A 86 0.93 -8.97 15.81
N ASP A 87 0.04 -8.02 16.01
CA ASP A 87 -1.16 -8.19 16.81
C ASP A 87 -2.11 -9.22 16.17
N ILE A 88 -2.23 -9.26 14.85
CA ILE A 88 -3.01 -10.30 14.16
C ILE A 88 -2.32 -11.68 14.26
N ALA A 89 -1.02 -11.74 14.01
CA ALA A 89 -0.25 -12.99 13.96
C ALA A 89 -0.02 -13.62 15.34
N TYR A 90 0.12 -12.80 16.39
CA TYR A 90 0.46 -13.24 17.74
C TYR A 90 -0.65 -12.94 18.77
N GLY A 91 -1.61 -12.07 18.45
CA GLY A 91 -2.72 -11.68 19.33
C GLY A 91 -4.01 -12.46 19.10
N SER A 92 -4.00 -13.53 18.30
CA SER A 92 -5.08 -14.55 18.29
C SER A 92 -4.89 -15.59 19.42
N GLY A 93 -4.61 -15.10 20.63
CA GLY A 93 -4.59 -15.85 21.87
C GLY A 93 -5.26 -15.04 22.99
N GLU A 94 -6.59 -15.12 23.06
CA GLU A 94 -7.49 -14.64 24.13
C GLU A 94 -7.56 -13.10 24.30
N LYS A 95 -8.72 -12.44 24.30
CA LYS A 95 -9.93 -12.57 25.15
C LYS A 95 -11.09 -11.92 24.34
N MET A 96 -12.33 -12.40 24.32
CA MET A 96 -13.23 -12.92 25.36
C MET A 96 -14.36 -13.71 24.69
#